data_AF-A0AAD7KZ37-F1
#
_entry.id   AF-A0AAD7KZ37-F1
#
_cell.length_a   1.000
_cell.length_b   1.000
_cell.length_c   1.000
_cell.angle_alpha   90.00
_cell.angle_beta   90.00
_cell.angle_gamma   90.00
#
_symmetry.space_group_name_H-M   'P 1'
#
loop_
_entity.id
_entity.type
_entity.pdbx_description
1 polymer ?
#
loop_
_entity_poly.entity_id
_entity_poly.type
_entity_poly.pdbx_seq_one_letter_code
_entity_poly.pdbx_strand_id
1 'polypeptide(L)'
;MDNMKAVCVFGFCYLMLLVQKGAATVFVVGGSKGWSVPSDALSYNQWAEKSRFQIGDSIAFNYKPGQDSVLLVNKDEYNNCNTAASAPKYSDGHTVFKFNNSGPHYFISGNKDNCLKNEKLVVIVLAHRSTSHALYTNETSPVSPPLPGSTELTPTPAPAGVESPPAGAGEINPTPAPVSDESPPSPSGASSILLGFGGLVGVFMASYILV
;
A
#
# COMPACT_ATOMS: atom_id res chain seq x y z
N MET A 1 19.61 47.78 21.84
CA MET A 1 19.22 47.37 20.46
C MET A 1 19.17 45.84 20.33
N ASP A 2 19.66 45.14 21.36
CA ASP A 2 19.94 43.70 21.34
C ASP A 2 18.72 42.87 21.74
N ASN A 3 17.86 43.44 22.59
CA ASN A 3 16.58 42.85 22.97
C ASN A 3 15.61 42.77 21.78
N MET A 4 15.64 43.76 20.89
CA MET A 4 14.82 43.79 19.67
C MET A 4 15.29 42.71 18.69
N LYS A 5 16.61 42.56 18.51
CA LYS A 5 17.20 41.51 17.67
C LYS A 5 16.87 40.11 18.22
N ALA A 6 17.00 39.91 19.54
CA ALA A 6 16.66 38.65 20.19
C ALA A 6 15.18 38.30 19.99
N VAL A 7 14.26 39.25 20.20
CA VAL A 7 12.81 39.04 19.97
C VAL A 7 12.52 38.70 18.51
N CYS A 8 13.16 39.37 17.55
CA CYS A 8 13.01 39.05 16.14
C CYS A 8 13.54 37.64 15.79
N VAL A 9 14.68 37.24 16.35
CA VAL A 9 15.28 35.91 16.10
C VAL A 9 14.42 34.81 16.71
N PHE A 10 13.98 34.95 17.97
CA PHE A 10 13.09 33.96 18.60
C PHE A 10 11.73 33.88 17.90
N GLY A 11 11.17 35.02 17.48
CA GLY A 11 9.93 35.06 16.70
C GLY A 11 10.06 34.40 15.34
N PHE A 12 11.17 34.61 14.64
CA PHE A 12 11.44 33.98 13.34
C PHE A 12 11.67 32.46 13.47
N CYS A 13 12.44 32.01 14.47
CA CYS A 13 12.62 30.59 14.77
C CYS A 13 11.30 29.90 15.10
N TYR A 14 10.45 30.54 15.90
CA TYR A 14 9.12 30.02 16.23
C TYR A 14 8.24 29.92 14.97
N LEU A 15 8.24 30.94 14.10
CA LEU A 15 7.49 30.92 12.85
C LEU A 15 7.95 29.80 11.90
N MET A 16 9.26 29.56 11.80
CA MET A 16 9.81 28.46 10.98
C MET A 16 9.40 27.09 11.49
N LEU A 17 9.30 26.90 12.82
CA LEU A 17 8.83 25.65 13.42
C LEU A 17 7.34 25.37 13.13
N LEU A 18 6.54 26.40 12.86
CA LEU A 18 5.11 26.26 12.54
C LEU A 18 4.87 25.83 11.07
N VAL A 19 5.85 26.00 10.17
CA VAL A 19 5.70 25.67 8.75
C VAL A 19 6.27 24.28 8.47
N GLN A 20 5.59 23.23 8.93
CA GLN A 20 5.84 21.87 8.46
C GLN A 20 4.99 21.59 7.22
N LYS A 21 5.47 21.95 6.04
CA LYS A 21 4.86 21.45 4.78
C LYS A 21 5.29 20.01 4.58
N GLY A 22 4.33 19.08 4.64
CA GLY A 22 4.56 17.70 4.22
C GLY A 22 4.88 17.66 2.72
N ALA A 23 6.02 17.06 2.36
CA ALA A 23 6.36 16.79 0.97
C ALA A 23 5.70 15.49 0.51
N ALA A 24 5.22 15.47 -0.74
CA ALA A 24 4.74 14.24 -1.36
C ALA A 24 5.89 13.24 -1.53
N THR A 25 5.69 12.02 -1.07
CA THR A 25 6.68 10.94 -1.11
C THR A 25 6.35 9.93 -2.20
N VAL A 26 7.38 9.35 -2.83
CA VAL A 26 7.22 8.21 -3.75
C VAL A 26 7.70 6.94 -3.07
N PHE A 27 6.80 5.98 -2.89
CA PHE A 27 7.08 4.68 -2.29
C PHE A 27 7.34 3.63 -3.36
N VAL A 28 8.57 3.10 -3.43
CA VAL A 28 8.93 2.05 -4.39
C VAL A 28 8.63 0.68 -3.81
N VAL A 29 7.66 -0.02 -4.40
CA VAL A 29 7.20 -1.33 -3.94
C VAL A 29 8.30 -2.37 -4.12
N GLY A 30 8.60 -3.13 -3.06
CA GLY A 30 9.61 -4.19 -3.08
C GLY A 30 11.07 -3.71 -3.20
N GLY A 31 11.31 -2.40 -3.28
CA GLY A 31 12.66 -1.84 -3.41
C GLY A 31 13.40 -2.39 -4.62
N SER A 32 14.59 -2.97 -4.40
CA SER A 32 15.40 -3.57 -5.47
C SER A 32 14.80 -4.84 -6.08
N LYS A 33 13.90 -5.53 -5.37
CA LYS A 33 13.20 -6.72 -5.87
C LYS A 33 12.05 -6.36 -6.81
N GLY A 34 11.53 -5.14 -6.70
CA GLY A 34 10.40 -4.68 -7.48
C GLY A 34 9.09 -5.41 -7.15
N TRP A 35 8.16 -5.33 -8.11
CA TRP A 35 6.87 -5.99 -8.14
C TRP A 35 7.02 -7.35 -8.85
N SER A 36 6.92 -8.41 -8.04
CA SER A 36 7.00 -9.81 -8.45
C SER A 36 6.44 -10.70 -7.33
N VAL A 37 6.21 -11.97 -7.62
CA VAL A 37 5.75 -12.93 -6.61
C VAL A 37 6.69 -12.91 -5.39
N PRO A 38 6.19 -12.61 -4.17
CA PRO A 38 7.04 -12.52 -2.99
C PRO A 38 7.80 -13.83 -2.74
N SER A 39 9.12 -13.77 -2.80
CA SER A 39 10.01 -14.91 -2.49
C SER A 39 10.31 -15.05 -0.99
N ASP A 40 10.09 -13.98 -0.23
CA ASP A 40 10.44 -13.88 1.17
C ASP A 40 9.20 -14.05 2.06
N ALA A 41 9.43 -14.22 3.36
CA ALA A 41 8.36 -14.25 4.35
C ALA A 41 7.58 -12.93 4.47
N LEU A 42 8.10 -11.81 3.95
CA LEU A 42 7.45 -10.50 4.03
C LEU A 42 6.53 -10.27 2.83
N SER A 43 5.21 -10.27 3.07
CA SER A 43 4.21 -9.89 2.07
C SER A 43 4.24 -8.39 1.74
N TYR A 44 3.71 -8.01 0.59
CA TYR A 44 3.56 -6.59 0.24
C TYR A 44 2.65 -5.81 1.21
N ASN A 45 1.64 -6.45 1.79
CA ASN A 45 0.79 -5.81 2.80
C ASN A 45 1.60 -5.46 4.05
N GLN A 46 2.44 -6.37 4.55
CA GLN A 46 3.35 -6.08 5.67
C GLN A 46 4.40 -5.03 5.32
N TRP A 47 4.80 -4.91 4.04
CA TRP A 47 5.64 -3.81 3.58
C TRP A 47 4.89 -2.46 3.69
N ALA A 48 3.63 -2.41 3.26
CA ALA A 48 2.83 -1.19 3.31
C ALA A 48 2.51 -0.75 4.75
N GLU A 49 2.28 -1.70 5.67
CA GLU A 49 2.04 -1.42 7.10
C GLU A 49 3.19 -0.66 7.78
N LYS A 50 4.41 -0.72 7.22
CA LYS A 50 5.57 0.02 7.74
C LYS A 50 5.59 1.50 7.35
N SER A 51 4.67 1.91 6.47
CA SER A 51 4.62 3.25 5.89
C SER A 51 3.33 3.97 6.25
N ARG A 52 3.37 5.30 6.23
CA ARG A 52 2.18 6.15 6.39
C ARG A 52 1.92 6.90 5.09
N PHE A 53 0.96 6.42 4.32
CA PHE A 53 0.56 7.04 3.06
C PHE A 53 -0.41 8.20 3.29
N GLN A 54 -0.19 9.29 2.60
CA GLN A 54 -1.02 10.49 2.64
C GLN A 54 -1.51 10.87 1.24
N ILE A 55 -2.58 11.67 1.19
CA ILE A 55 -3.02 12.28 -0.07
C ILE A 55 -1.87 13.12 -0.63
N GLY A 56 -1.56 12.92 -1.91
CA GLY A 56 -0.46 13.57 -2.61
C GLY A 56 0.74 12.66 -2.82
N ASP A 57 0.92 11.63 -1.99
CA ASP A 57 1.96 10.61 -2.17
C ASP A 57 1.73 9.80 -3.44
N SER A 58 2.78 9.12 -3.88
CA SER A 58 2.71 8.18 -5.00
C SER A 58 3.32 6.84 -4.64
N ILE A 59 2.88 5.81 -5.32
CA ILE A 59 3.45 4.47 -5.25
C ILE A 59 3.99 4.08 -6.62
N ALA A 60 5.19 3.50 -6.65
CA ALA A 60 5.88 3.11 -7.86
C ALA A 60 6.11 1.60 -7.89
N PHE A 61 5.69 0.99 -9.00
CA PHE A 61 5.85 -0.42 -9.27
C PHE A 61 6.87 -0.62 -10.40
N ASN A 62 7.91 -1.39 -10.13
CA ASN A 62 8.90 -1.80 -11.13
C ASN A 62 8.71 -3.29 -11.40
N TYR A 63 8.41 -3.68 -12.63
CA TYR A 63 8.18 -5.07 -13.02
C TYR A 63 8.69 -5.30 -14.44
N LYS A 64 8.89 -6.56 -14.81
CA LYS A 64 9.36 -6.90 -16.17
C LYS A 64 8.20 -6.70 -17.17
N PRO A 65 8.33 -5.81 -18.17
CA PRO A 65 7.31 -5.65 -19.20
C PRO A 65 7.02 -6.99 -19.89
N GLY A 66 5.75 -7.26 -20.17
CA GLY A 66 5.30 -8.49 -20.82
C GLY A 66 5.31 -9.74 -19.94
N GLN A 67 5.91 -9.71 -18.74
CA GLN A 67 5.82 -10.80 -17.76
C GLN A 67 4.77 -10.51 -16.69
N ASP A 68 4.68 -9.25 -16.26
CA ASP A 68 3.69 -8.82 -15.29
C ASP A 68 3.08 -7.45 -15.66
N SER A 69 2.10 -7.04 -14.86
CA SER A 69 1.36 -5.79 -14.94
C SER A 69 0.73 -5.50 -13.58
N VAL A 70 0.38 -4.23 -13.34
CA VAL A 70 -0.33 -3.83 -12.13
C VAL A 70 -1.76 -3.46 -12.48
N LEU A 71 -2.72 -3.95 -11.71
CA LEU A 71 -4.13 -3.57 -11.82
C LEU A 71 -4.57 -2.87 -10.55
N LEU A 72 -5.26 -1.73 -10.69
CA LEU A 72 -6.01 -1.11 -9.60
C LEU A 72 -7.43 -1.66 -9.61
N VAL A 73 -7.84 -2.29 -8.51
CA VAL A 73 -9.10 -3.05 -8.43
C VAL A 73 -9.93 -2.67 -7.21
N ASN A 74 -11.15 -3.18 -7.12
CA ASN A 74 -11.93 -3.11 -5.90
C ASN A 74 -11.57 -4.25 -4.91
N LYS A 75 -12.16 -4.21 -3.71
CA LYS A 75 -11.88 -5.18 -2.64
C LYS A 75 -12.22 -6.63 -3.02
N ASP A 76 -13.33 -6.85 -3.72
CA ASP A 76 -13.79 -8.19 -4.07
C ASP A 76 -12.91 -8.79 -5.17
N GLU A 77 -12.54 -7.97 -6.16
CA GLU A 77 -11.58 -8.34 -7.20
C GLU A 77 -10.20 -8.66 -6.61
N TYR A 78 -9.75 -7.89 -5.62
CA TYR A 78 -8.51 -8.17 -4.88
C TYR A 78 -8.55 -9.50 -4.13
N ASN A 79 -9.67 -9.79 -3.45
CA ASN A 79 -9.82 -11.03 -2.68
C ASN A 79 -9.82 -12.26 -3.60
N ASN A 80 -10.45 -12.13 -4.77
CA ASN A 80 -10.65 -13.22 -5.71
C ASN A 80 -9.59 -13.29 -6.82
N CYS A 81 -8.61 -12.37 -6.81
CA CYS A 81 -7.64 -12.20 -7.90
C CYS A 81 -8.31 -12.11 -9.27
N ASN A 82 -9.35 -11.29 -9.37
CA ASN A 82 -10.07 -11.07 -10.62
C ASN A 82 -9.31 -10.07 -11.49
N THR A 83 -8.74 -10.54 -12.59
CA THR A 83 -7.94 -9.75 -13.54
C THR A 83 -8.73 -9.30 -14.77
N ALA A 84 -10.06 -9.18 -14.64
CA ALA A 84 -10.96 -8.80 -15.74
C ALA A 84 -10.56 -7.50 -16.45
N ALA A 85 -10.88 -7.41 -17.74
CA ALA A 85 -10.41 -6.36 -18.65
C ALA A 85 -10.86 -4.92 -18.30
N SER A 86 -11.86 -4.75 -17.43
CA SER A 86 -12.36 -3.43 -17.03
C SER A 86 -11.48 -2.71 -16.00
N ALA A 87 -10.58 -3.43 -15.31
CA ALA A 87 -9.67 -2.81 -14.36
C ALA A 87 -8.59 -2.00 -15.09
N PRO A 88 -8.23 -0.79 -14.61
CA PRO A 88 -7.07 -0.07 -15.11
C PRO A 88 -5.83 -0.95 -15.02
N LYS A 89 -5.29 -1.33 -16.17
CA LYS A 89 -4.12 -2.20 -16.31
C LYS A 89 -2.93 -1.39 -16.80
N TYR A 90 -1.81 -1.53 -16.09
CA TYR A 90 -0.54 -0.92 -16.44
C TYR A 90 0.46 -2.03 -16.78
N SER A 91 1.08 -1.97 -17.96
CA SER A 91 2.00 -2.99 -18.47
C SER A 91 3.29 -2.40 -19.05
N ASP A 92 3.63 -1.18 -18.64
CA ASP A 92 4.78 -0.40 -19.11
C ASP A 92 6.10 -0.79 -18.42
N GLY A 93 6.04 -1.66 -17.40
CA GLY A 93 7.19 -2.11 -16.60
C GLY A 93 7.60 -1.13 -15.50
N HIS A 94 7.10 0.10 -15.55
CA HIS A 94 7.29 1.11 -14.52
C HIS A 94 6.02 1.95 -14.39
N THR A 95 5.22 1.65 -13.37
CA THR A 95 3.96 2.34 -13.14
C THR A 95 4.03 3.19 -11.90
N VAL A 96 3.67 4.47 -12.01
CA VAL A 96 3.53 5.38 -10.87
C VAL A 96 2.07 5.76 -10.69
N PHE A 97 1.51 5.48 -9.52
CA PHE A 97 0.16 5.84 -9.15
C PHE A 97 0.17 6.89 -8.04
N LYS A 98 -0.49 8.03 -8.27
CA LYS A 98 -0.63 9.11 -7.28
C LYS A 98 -1.93 8.97 -6.50
N PHE A 99 -1.84 9.03 -5.18
CA PHE A 99 -2.99 8.98 -4.29
C PHE A 99 -3.66 10.35 -4.17
N ASN A 100 -4.77 10.54 -4.87
CA ASN A 100 -5.54 11.80 -4.79
C ASN A 100 -6.64 11.77 -3.73
N ASN A 101 -7.00 10.58 -3.22
CA ASN A 101 -8.07 10.39 -2.25
C ASN A 101 -7.61 9.48 -1.11
N SER A 102 -8.13 9.73 0.09
CA SER A 102 -7.95 8.86 1.25
C SER A 102 -8.72 7.55 1.11
N GLY A 103 -8.36 6.57 1.93
CA GLY A 103 -9.00 5.25 1.98
C GLY A 103 -8.13 4.15 1.40
N PRO A 104 -8.67 2.93 1.29
CA PRO A 104 -7.96 1.78 0.77
C PRO A 104 -7.87 1.83 -0.77
N HIS A 105 -6.69 1.53 -1.30
CA HIS A 105 -6.43 1.30 -2.71
C HIS A 105 -5.88 -0.13 -2.86
N TYR A 106 -6.48 -0.92 -3.76
CA TYR A 106 -6.16 -2.34 -3.91
C TYR A 106 -5.43 -2.57 -5.24
N PHE A 107 -4.24 -3.14 -5.17
CA PHE A 107 -3.41 -3.45 -6.31
C PHE A 107 -3.21 -4.96 -6.40
N ILE A 108 -3.31 -5.52 -7.60
CA ILE A 108 -3.01 -6.93 -7.88
C ILE A 108 -2.12 -7.05 -9.11
N SER A 109 -1.38 -8.16 -9.20
CA SER A 109 -0.77 -8.57 -10.47
C SER A 109 -1.85 -8.80 -11.52
N GLY A 110 -1.58 -8.37 -12.75
CA GLY A 110 -2.44 -8.70 -13.90
C GLY A 110 -2.28 -10.13 -14.39
N ASN A 111 -1.30 -10.86 -13.85
CA ASN A 111 -1.23 -12.32 -13.94
C ASN A 111 -1.98 -12.93 -12.75
N LYS A 112 -3.05 -13.66 -13.06
CA LYS A 112 -3.93 -14.26 -12.03
C LYS A 112 -3.16 -15.21 -11.11
N ASP A 113 -2.24 -16.02 -11.64
CA ASP A 113 -1.47 -16.98 -10.86
C ASP A 113 -0.51 -16.27 -9.90
N ASN A 114 0.06 -15.14 -10.31
CA ASN A 114 0.93 -14.33 -9.47
C ASN A 114 0.14 -13.67 -8.32
N CYS A 115 -1.04 -13.12 -8.61
CA CYS A 115 -1.93 -12.61 -7.57
C CYS A 115 -2.30 -13.69 -6.54
N LEU A 116 -2.62 -14.91 -7.01
CA LEU A 116 -2.91 -16.06 -6.13
C LEU A 116 -1.71 -16.47 -5.28
N LYS A 117 -0.49 -16.23 -5.77
CA LYS A 117 0.77 -16.39 -5.03
C LYS A 117 1.13 -15.14 -4.19
N ASN A 118 0.16 -14.30 -3.88
CA ASN A 118 0.28 -13.10 -3.04
C ASN A 118 1.05 -11.92 -3.66
N GLU A 119 1.17 -11.84 -4.98
CA GLU A 119 1.56 -10.60 -5.66
C GLU A 119 0.38 -9.63 -5.71
N LYS A 120 0.03 -9.11 -4.52
CA LYS A 120 -1.08 -8.20 -4.30
C LYS A 120 -0.80 -7.32 -3.08
N LEU A 121 -1.33 -6.10 -3.11
CA LEU A 121 -1.03 -5.06 -2.14
C LEU A 121 -2.27 -4.21 -1.83
N VAL A 122 -2.47 -3.91 -0.54
CA VAL A 122 -3.42 -2.91 -0.06
C VAL A 122 -2.65 -1.72 0.49
N VAL A 123 -2.97 -0.53 0.01
CA VAL A 123 -2.45 0.73 0.54
C VAL A 123 -3.59 1.51 1.20
N ILE A 124 -3.43 1.88 2.47
CA ILE A 124 -4.39 2.72 3.19
C ILE A 124 -3.85 4.15 3.24
N VAL A 125 -4.52 5.05 2.54
CA VAL A 125 -4.16 6.47 2.47
C VAL A 125 -4.93 7.24 3.53
N LEU A 126 -4.20 7.97 4.37
CA LEU A 126 -4.78 8.77 5.44
C LEU A 126 -5.44 10.04 4.88
N ALA A 127 -6.60 10.40 5.42
CA ALA A 127 -7.23 11.68 5.15
C ALA A 127 -6.40 12.83 5.75
N HIS A 128 -6.45 13.98 5.10
CA HIS A 128 -5.92 15.20 5.68
C HIS A 128 -6.70 15.48 6.97
N ARG A 129 -6.02 15.55 8.11
CA ARG A 129 -6.63 16.10 9.32
C ARG A 129 -6.72 17.60 9.14
N SER A 130 -7.80 18.07 8.52
CA SER A 130 -8.22 19.45 8.75
C SER A 130 -8.57 19.54 10.22
N THR A 131 -7.80 20.28 11.01
CA THR A 131 -8.22 20.78 12.32
C THR A 131 -9.33 21.82 12.14
N SER A 132 -10.39 21.47 11.40
CA SER A 132 -11.69 22.04 11.65
C SER A 132 -12.17 21.36 12.93
N HIS A 133 -12.01 22.03 14.06
CA HIS A 133 -13.00 21.90 15.11
C HIS A 133 -14.35 22.14 14.43
N ALA A 134 -15.02 21.07 14.00
CA ALA A 134 -16.45 21.11 13.80
C ALA A 134 -16.98 21.53 15.17
N LEU A 135 -17.34 22.81 15.30
CA LEU A 135 -18.26 23.21 16.34
C LEU A 135 -19.47 22.34 16.09
N TYR A 136 -19.60 21.28 16.90
CA TYR A 136 -20.78 20.46 16.98
C TYR A 136 -21.92 21.41 17.37
N THR A 137 -22.62 21.97 16.38
CA THR A 137 -24.00 22.37 16.58
C THR A 137 -24.72 21.07 16.86
N ASN A 138 -25.00 20.86 18.13
CA ASN A 138 -25.75 19.75 18.68
C ASN A 138 -27.21 19.90 18.21
N GLU A 139 -27.47 19.63 16.93
CA GLU A 139 -28.81 19.57 16.35
C GLU A 139 -29.30 18.13 16.53
N THR A 140 -30.04 17.93 17.62
CA THR A 140 -30.81 16.73 17.92
C THR A 140 -31.79 16.45 16.79
N SER A 141 -31.48 15.48 15.92
CA SER A 141 -32.49 14.91 15.04
C SER A 141 -33.37 13.91 15.82
N PRO A 142 -34.70 13.90 15.63
CA PRO A 142 -35.60 13.08 16.42
C PRO A 142 -35.48 11.59 16.06
N VAL A 143 -35.40 10.75 17.09
CA VAL A 143 -35.51 9.29 17.00
C VAL A 143 -36.91 8.92 16.49
N SER A 144 -36.97 8.22 15.35
CA SER A 144 -38.20 7.54 14.91
C SER A 144 -38.50 6.33 15.81
N PRO A 145 -39.77 6.09 16.18
CA PRO A 145 -40.17 5.00 17.08
C PRO A 145 -40.14 3.62 16.40
N PRO A 146 -40.00 2.52 17.16
CA PRO A 146 -40.07 1.15 16.64
C PRO A 146 -41.52 0.68 16.51
N LEU A 147 -41.83 -0.12 15.48
CA LEU A 147 -43.12 -0.79 15.32
C LEU A 147 -42.98 -2.32 15.53
N PRO A 148 -43.95 -3.01 16.17
CA PRO A 148 -43.74 -4.33 16.80
C PRO A 148 -44.32 -5.54 16.02
N GLY A 149 -43.77 -6.73 16.34
CA GLY A 149 -44.39 -8.08 16.31
C GLY A 149 -44.80 -8.63 14.93
N SER A 150 -44.81 -9.93 14.61
CA SER A 150 -44.60 -11.24 15.25
C SER A 150 -44.30 -12.19 14.06
N THR A 151 -43.69 -13.37 14.13
CA THR A 151 -44.18 -14.59 14.80
C THR A 151 -43.14 -15.68 14.53
N GLU A 152 -42.88 -16.45 15.56
CA GLU A 152 -42.16 -17.72 15.61
C GLU A 152 -42.87 -18.83 14.82
N LEU A 153 -42.12 -19.83 14.31
CA LEU A 153 -42.38 -21.29 14.42
C LEU A 153 -41.72 -22.10 13.26
N THR A 154 -40.59 -22.73 13.59
CA THR A 154 -40.34 -24.19 13.44
C THR A 154 -39.93 -24.80 12.06
N PRO A 155 -39.06 -25.84 12.01
CA PRO A 155 -38.29 -26.25 10.81
C PRO A 155 -38.75 -27.56 10.12
N THR A 156 -38.04 -27.92 9.03
CA THR A 156 -37.86 -29.30 8.44
C THR A 156 -38.99 -29.78 7.49
N PRO A 157 -38.78 -30.70 6.48
CA PRO A 157 -37.62 -31.55 6.14
C PRO A 157 -37.10 -31.51 4.68
N ALA A 158 -35.93 -32.13 4.49
CA ALA A 158 -35.41 -32.62 3.21
C ALA A 158 -36.19 -33.85 2.68
N PRO A 159 -36.10 -34.14 1.38
CA PRO A 159 -36.18 -35.51 0.87
C PRO A 159 -34.85 -35.95 0.25
N ALA A 160 -34.46 -37.16 0.65
CA ALA A 160 -33.39 -37.97 0.08
C ALA A 160 -33.77 -38.56 -1.28
N GLY A 161 -32.77 -38.94 -2.08
CA GLY A 161 -32.93 -39.99 -3.08
C GLY A 161 -31.91 -39.96 -4.22
N VAL A 162 -30.95 -40.91 -4.16
CA VAL A 162 -30.38 -41.78 -5.23
C VAL A 162 -30.05 -41.13 -6.59
N GLU A 163 -28.84 -41.26 -7.15
CA GLU A 163 -28.24 -42.53 -7.57
C GLU A 163 -26.81 -42.29 -8.11
N SER A 164 -25.91 -43.26 -7.91
CA SER A 164 -24.60 -43.44 -8.56
C SER A 164 -24.57 -44.86 -9.14
N PRO A 165 -23.55 -45.29 -9.91
CA PRO A 165 -23.02 -44.82 -11.20
C PRO A 165 -23.03 -46.01 -12.22
N PRO A 166 -22.30 -46.01 -13.36
CA PRO A 166 -20.92 -46.53 -13.29
C PRO A 166 -19.88 -46.02 -14.34
N ALA A 167 -18.62 -46.21 -13.94
CA ALA A 167 -17.43 -46.65 -14.69
C ALA A 167 -17.04 -46.04 -16.06
N GLY A 168 -15.85 -45.42 -16.07
CA GLY A 168 -14.98 -45.30 -17.24
C GLY A 168 -13.51 -45.31 -16.79
N ALA A 169 -12.75 -46.28 -17.29
CA ALA A 169 -11.42 -46.68 -16.85
C ALA A 169 -10.29 -46.10 -17.73
N GLY A 170 -9.07 -46.11 -17.18
CA GLY A 170 -7.79 -45.93 -17.88
C GLY A 170 -7.06 -44.64 -17.48
N GLU A 171 -5.74 -44.59 -17.27
CA GLU A 171 -4.68 -45.59 -17.23
C GLU A 171 -3.44 -44.92 -16.61
N ILE A 172 -2.51 -45.74 -16.16
CA ILE A 172 -1.33 -45.51 -15.32
C ILE A 172 -0.12 -44.80 -15.99
N ASN A 173 0.43 -43.79 -15.29
CA ASN A 173 1.89 -43.57 -15.03
C ASN A 173 2.82 -43.11 -16.22
N PRO A 174 4.09 -42.65 -16.02
CA PRO A 174 4.80 -42.08 -14.86
C PRO A 174 5.48 -40.69 -15.07
N THR A 175 5.82 -40.09 -13.94
CA THR A 175 6.90 -39.09 -13.69
C THR A 175 8.31 -39.64 -14.01
N PRO A 176 9.28 -38.77 -14.34
CA PRO A 176 10.48 -38.68 -13.49
C PRO A 176 10.92 -37.23 -13.17
N ALA A 177 11.48 -37.05 -11.97
CA ALA A 177 12.40 -35.97 -11.57
C ALA A 177 13.83 -36.56 -11.53
N PRO A 178 14.89 -35.88 -11.02
CA PRO A 178 15.29 -34.46 -11.00
C PRO A 178 16.67 -34.27 -11.71
N VAL A 179 17.14 -33.03 -11.92
CA VAL A 179 18.56 -32.78 -12.18
C VAL A 179 19.04 -31.57 -11.39
N SER A 180 20.21 -31.75 -10.78
CA SER A 180 20.85 -30.94 -9.77
C SER A 180 21.70 -29.78 -10.32
N ASP A 181 21.97 -28.84 -9.41
CA ASP A 181 23.17 -28.00 -9.29
C ASP A 181 23.50 -26.95 -10.35
N GLU A 182 23.43 -25.67 -9.93
CA GLU A 182 24.58 -24.75 -10.03
C GLU A 182 24.41 -23.62 -8.99
N SER A 183 25.45 -23.40 -8.19
CA SER A 183 25.58 -22.38 -7.14
C SER A 183 25.93 -20.97 -7.72
N PRO A 184 25.76 -19.88 -6.95
CA PRO A 184 25.79 -18.50 -7.47
C PRO A 184 27.20 -17.86 -7.46
N PRO A 185 27.44 -16.81 -8.27
CA PRO A 185 28.59 -15.93 -8.08
C PRO A 185 28.33 -14.83 -7.03
N SER A 186 29.40 -14.52 -6.30
CA SER A 186 29.57 -13.56 -5.20
C SER A 186 29.22 -12.08 -5.50
N PRO A 187 28.98 -11.25 -4.46
CA PRO A 187 28.62 -9.84 -4.61
C PRO A 187 29.81 -8.94 -4.96
N SER A 188 29.61 -8.05 -5.93
CA SER A 188 30.52 -6.95 -6.22
C SER A 188 30.29 -5.82 -5.21
N GLY A 189 31.33 -5.45 -4.47
CA GLY A 189 31.31 -4.30 -3.57
C GLY A 189 31.18 -2.99 -4.35
N ALA A 190 30.26 -2.13 -3.92
CA ALA A 190 30.23 -0.73 -4.31
C ALA A 190 30.17 0.13 -3.04
N SER A 191 31.31 0.74 -2.75
CA SER A 191 31.47 1.78 -1.72
C SER A 191 30.66 3.00 -2.15
N SER A 192 29.70 3.43 -1.33
CA SER A 192 28.99 4.70 -1.51
C SER A 192 29.52 5.71 -0.51
N ILE A 193 30.31 6.66 -1.02
CA ILE A 193 30.77 7.83 -0.28
C ILE A 193 29.54 8.71 -0.01
N LEU A 194 29.11 8.78 1.25
CA LEU A 194 28.07 9.72 1.68
C LEU A 194 28.70 11.12 1.77
N LEU A 195 28.49 11.95 0.75
CA LEU A 195 28.77 13.39 0.84
C LEU A 195 27.73 14.03 1.77
N GLY A 196 28.15 14.37 2.99
CA GLY A 196 27.30 15.03 3.98
C GLY A 196 26.98 16.47 3.59
N PHE A 197 25.72 16.76 3.31
CA PHE A 197 25.18 18.13 3.20
C PHE A 197 24.75 18.67 4.58
N GLY A 198 25.67 18.63 5.56
CA GLY A 198 25.43 19.14 6.93
C GLY A 198 25.97 20.55 7.20
N GLY A 199 26.50 21.25 6.19
CA GLY A 199 27.39 22.40 6.42
C GLY A 199 26.75 23.79 6.47
N LEU A 200 25.49 23.98 6.04
CA LEU A 200 24.98 25.34 5.79
C LEU A 200 24.14 25.97 6.91
N VAL A 201 23.71 25.19 7.91
CA VAL A 201 22.95 25.74 9.06
C VAL A 201 23.87 26.34 10.12
N GLY A 202 25.12 25.88 10.23
CA GLY A 202 26.08 26.36 11.25
C GLY A 202 26.69 27.73 10.97
N VAL A 203 26.75 28.16 9.70
CA VAL A 203 27.45 29.40 9.31
C VAL A 203 26.66 30.66 9.68
N PHE A 204 25.33 30.57 9.78
CA PHE A 204 24.49 31.71 10.20
C PHE A 204 24.47 31.94 11.72
N MET A 205 24.82 30.95 12.55
CA MET A 205 24.89 31.12 14.01
C MET A 205 26.25 31.64 14.48
N ALA A 206 27.33 31.40 13.73
CA ALA A 206 28.68 31.85 14.09
C ALA A 206 28.90 33.36 13.85
N SER A 207 28.12 33.99 12.97
CA SER A 207 28.23 35.43 12.68
C SER A 207 27.61 36.33 13.74
N TYR A 208 26.82 35.79 14.68
CA TYR A 208 26.21 36.54 15.80
C TYR A 208 26.99 36.47 17.12
N ILE A 209 28.06 35.67 17.19
CA ILE A 209 28.97 35.67 18.36
C ILE A 209 30.01 36.81 18.24
N LEU A 210 30.12 37.45 17.07
CA LEU A 210 31.14 38.46 16.76
C LEU A 210 30.61 39.89 16.54
N VAL A 211 29.34 40.20 16.84
CA VAL A 211 28.80 41.58 16.83
C VAL A 211 27.96 41.86 18.06
#